data_AF-A0A7S0JGQ3-F1
#
_entry.id   AF-A0A7S0JGQ3-F1
#
_cell.length_a   1.000
_cell.length_b   1.000
_cell.length_c   1.000
_cell.angle_alpha   90.00
_cell.angle_beta   90.00
_cell.angle_gamma   90.00
#
_symmetry.space_group_name_H-M   'P 1'
#
loop_
_entity.id
_entity.type
_entity.pdbx_description
1 polymer ?
#
loop_
_entity_poly.entity_id
_entity_poly.type
_entity_poly.pdbx_seq_one_letter_code
_entity_poly.pdbx_strand_id
1 'polypeptide(L)'
;QRRAKQAQDREMDLAAAKMQATFKGHKERVDPGAETNLRRELSKNDPQVQAAAYLEEHKIMDLFEMLGQMLMNDKPKEPKSFLVEQLERMNAVKDRTSPLNFFSDDEIDTLFAMYDVSKQGLTKEQCREALNAIGLPKVEVPEATPVDLKAFKALIPSAL
;
A
#
# COMPACT_ATOMS: atom_id res chain seq x y z
N GLN A 1 -22.90 25.60 59.99
CA GLN A 1 -21.77 24.67 59.76
C GLN A 1 -21.67 24.16 58.31
N ARG A 2 -22.75 23.65 57.68
CA ARG A 2 -22.72 23.18 56.27
C ARG A 2 -22.24 24.20 55.22
N ARG A 3 -22.66 25.47 55.31
CA ARG A 3 -22.23 26.53 54.37
C ARG A 3 -20.74 26.87 54.45
N ALA A 4 -20.14 26.79 55.65
CA ALA A 4 -18.72 27.06 55.85
C ALA A 4 -17.86 25.94 55.25
N LYS A 5 -18.24 24.67 55.45
CA LYS A 5 -17.59 23.52 54.82
C LYS A 5 -17.64 23.58 53.30
N GLN A 6 -18.80 23.93 52.74
CA GLN A 6 -18.98 24.06 51.29
C GLN A 6 -18.18 25.22 50.68
N ALA A 7 -17.96 26.30 51.43
CA ALA A 7 -17.08 27.39 51.01
C ALA A 7 -15.61 26.94 51.01
N GLN A 8 -15.21 26.17 52.03
CA GLN A 8 -13.86 25.64 52.14
C GLN A 8 -13.54 24.59 51.06
N ASP A 9 -14.50 23.71 50.73
CA ASP A 9 -14.34 22.74 49.64
C ASP A 9 -14.18 23.45 48.29
N ARG A 10 -14.98 24.49 48.02
CA ARG A 10 -14.83 25.31 46.81
C ARG A 10 -13.50 26.05 46.74
N GLU A 11 -12.99 26.52 47.88
CA GLU A 11 -11.70 27.18 47.95
C GLU A 11 -10.55 26.21 47.66
N MET A 12 -10.63 24.98 48.18
CA MET A 12 -9.68 23.92 47.86
C MET A 12 -9.74 23.52 46.38
N ASP A 13 -10.92 23.41 45.79
CA ASP A 13 -11.08 23.12 44.36
C ASP A 13 -10.47 24.23 43.48
N LEU A 14 -10.69 25.49 43.84
CA LEU A 14 -10.10 26.64 43.15
C LEU A 14 -8.56 26.69 43.32
N ALA A 15 -8.05 26.34 44.50
CA ALA A 15 -6.61 26.27 44.75
C ALA A 15 -5.97 25.13 43.95
N ALA A 16 -6.60 23.95 43.91
CA ALA A 16 -6.16 22.83 43.10
C ALA A 16 -6.16 23.16 41.61
N ALA A 17 -7.22 23.82 41.11
CA ALA A 17 -7.30 24.28 39.73
C ALA A 17 -6.19 25.29 39.38
N LYS A 18 -5.90 26.25 40.28
CA LYS A 18 -4.80 27.20 40.10
C LYS A 18 -3.44 26.51 40.07
N MET A 19 -3.20 25.53 40.96
CA MET A 19 -1.96 24.75 40.97
C MET A 19 -1.82 23.92 39.68
N GLN A 20 -2.88 23.25 39.23
CA GLN A 20 -2.86 22.50 37.97
C GLN A 20 -2.54 23.42 36.78
N ALA A 21 -3.11 24.64 36.75
CA ALA A 21 -2.87 25.60 35.69
C ALA A 21 -1.42 26.11 35.65
N THR A 22 -0.78 26.36 36.80
CA THR A 22 0.62 26.82 36.85
C THR A 22 1.59 25.73 36.42
N PHE A 23 1.38 24.48 36.84
CA PHE A 23 2.19 23.34 36.40
C PHE A 23 2.04 23.07 34.90
N LYS A 24 0.80 23.11 34.39
CA LYS A 24 0.54 22.93 32.95
C LYS A 24 1.23 24.00 32.10
N GLY A 25 1.11 25.28 32.49
CA GLY A 25 1.75 26.39 31.78
C GLY A 25 3.28 26.35 31.83
N HIS A 26 3.90 25.87 32.92
CA HIS A 26 5.35 25.70 32.96
C HIS A 26 5.82 24.61 31.98
N LYS A 27 5.10 23.48 31.95
CA LYS A 27 5.42 22.35 31.06
C LYS A 27 5.27 22.74 29.57
N GLU A 28 4.23 23.49 29.23
CA GLU A 28 3.95 24.00 27.88
C GLU A 28 4.94 25.08 27.43
N ARG A 29 5.54 25.84 28.35
CA ARG A 29 6.61 26.80 28.04
C ARG A 29 7.98 26.14 27.82
N VAL A 30 8.24 25.01 28.48
CA VAL A 30 9.50 24.26 28.36
C VAL A 30 9.51 23.42 27.08
N ASP A 31 8.36 22.84 26.71
CA ASP A 31 8.17 22.17 25.42
C ASP A 31 6.73 22.39 24.93
N PRO A 32 6.51 23.35 24.01
CA PRO A 32 5.20 23.66 23.43
C PRO A 32 4.56 22.51 22.64
N GLY A 33 5.28 21.40 22.41
CA GLY A 33 4.81 20.21 21.72
C GLY A 33 4.69 18.96 22.60
N ALA A 34 5.03 19.00 23.89
CA ALA A 34 5.12 17.78 24.70
C ALA A 34 3.81 16.97 24.75
N GLU A 35 2.67 17.65 24.92
CA GLU A 35 1.36 16.99 25.03
C GLU A 35 0.87 16.45 23.67
N THR A 36 1.15 17.17 22.58
CA THR A 36 0.80 16.77 21.21
C THR A 36 1.70 15.64 20.71
N ASN A 37 3.00 15.67 21.02
CA ASN A 37 3.96 14.62 20.73
C ASN A 37 3.61 13.33 21.47
N LEU A 38 3.28 13.41 22.76
CA LEU A 38 2.83 12.25 23.54
C LEU A 38 1.54 11.64 22.97
N ARG A 39 0.55 12.45 22.60
CA ARG A 39 -0.67 11.95 21.95
C ARG A 39 -0.38 11.28 20.62
N ARG A 40 0.55 11.83 19.83
CA ARG A 40 0.98 11.25 18.56
C ARG A 40 1.74 9.94 18.77
N GLU A 41 2.60 9.82 19.77
CA GLU A 41 3.30 8.59 20.12
C GLU A 41 2.36 7.52 20.68
N LEU A 42 1.45 7.89 21.57
CA LEU A 42 0.39 6.99 22.04
C LEU A 42 -0.49 6.52 20.88
N SER A 43 -0.79 7.40 19.92
CA SER A 43 -1.52 7.05 18.70
C SER A 43 -0.73 6.14 17.76
N LYS A 44 0.61 6.24 17.71
CA LYS A 44 1.46 5.29 16.97
C LYS A 44 1.54 3.92 17.66
N ASN A 45 1.37 3.87 18.98
CA ASN A 45 1.34 2.64 19.77
C ASN A 45 -0.06 2.01 19.85
N ASP A 46 -1.07 2.61 19.22
CA ASP A 46 -2.40 2.04 19.12
C ASP A 46 -2.36 0.80 18.19
N PRO A 47 -2.76 -0.39 18.67
CA PRO A 47 -2.77 -1.60 17.86
C PRO A 47 -3.58 -1.48 16.56
N GLN A 48 -4.65 -0.69 16.54
CA GLN A 48 -5.45 -0.47 15.33
C GLN A 48 -4.69 0.35 14.29
N VAL A 49 -3.97 1.38 14.72
CA VAL A 49 -3.14 2.22 13.84
C VAL A 49 -1.98 1.40 13.25
N GLN A 50 -1.34 0.56 14.08
CA GLN A 50 -0.27 -0.33 13.63
C GLN A 50 -0.79 -1.37 12.62
N ALA A 51 -1.95 -1.99 12.90
CA ALA A 51 -2.55 -2.95 11.98
C ALA A 51 -2.92 -2.30 10.65
N ALA A 52 -3.54 -1.12 10.67
CA ALA A 52 -3.88 -0.39 9.45
C ALA A 52 -2.64 -0.03 8.62
N ALA A 53 -1.58 0.47 9.28
CA ALA A 53 -0.31 0.77 8.62
C ALA A 53 0.32 -0.47 7.99
N TYR A 54 0.31 -1.61 8.69
CA TYR A 54 0.82 -2.88 8.16
C TYR A 54 0.02 -3.35 6.93
N LEU A 55 -1.32 -3.27 6.97
CA LEU A 55 -2.17 -3.64 5.83
C LEU A 55 -1.89 -2.77 4.60
N GLU A 56 -1.67 -1.46 4.79
CA GLU A 56 -1.38 -0.50 3.72
C GLU A 56 0.04 -0.67 3.16
N GLU A 57 1.05 -0.77 4.04
CA GLU A 57 2.46 -0.93 3.67
C GLU A 57 2.67 -2.20 2.85
N HIS A 58 2.04 -3.29 3.26
CA HIS A 58 2.15 -4.58 2.59
C HIS A 58 1.07 -4.82 1.53
N LYS A 59 0.26 -3.82 1.18
CA LYS A 59 -0.74 -3.88 0.11
C LYS A 59 -1.68 -5.08 0.24
N ILE A 60 -2.03 -5.43 1.48
CA ILE A 60 -2.80 -6.64 1.79
C ILE A 60 -4.21 -6.55 1.21
N MET A 61 -4.82 -5.36 1.23
CA MET A 61 -6.15 -5.15 0.64
C MET A 61 -6.15 -5.38 -0.88
N ASP A 62 -5.12 -4.89 -1.57
CA ASP A 62 -4.96 -5.07 -3.03
C ASP A 62 -4.76 -6.55 -3.37
N LEU A 63 -4.00 -7.29 -2.55
CA LEU A 63 -3.86 -8.74 -2.68
C LEU A 63 -5.21 -9.45 -2.56
N PHE A 64 -6.03 -9.09 -1.58
CA PHE A 64 -7.37 -9.68 -1.43
C PHE A 64 -8.29 -9.36 -2.60
N GLU A 65 -8.21 -8.15 -3.17
CA GLU A 65 -8.97 -7.77 -4.35
C GLU A 65 -8.57 -8.63 -5.56
N MET A 66 -7.28 -8.79 -5.82
CA MET A 66 -6.75 -9.65 -6.88
C MET A 66 -7.20 -11.11 -6.70
N LEU A 67 -7.03 -11.68 -5.50
CA LEU A 67 -7.48 -13.05 -5.21
C LEU A 67 -9.00 -13.21 -5.39
N GLY A 68 -9.77 -12.17 -5.03
CA GLY A 68 -11.21 -12.12 -5.27
C GLY A 68 -11.56 -12.15 -6.75
N GLN A 69 -10.87 -11.36 -7.58
CA GLN A 69 -11.06 -11.36 -9.03
C GLN A 69 -10.75 -12.74 -9.64
N MET A 70 -9.64 -13.38 -9.23
CA MET A 70 -9.28 -14.72 -9.69
C MET A 70 -10.39 -15.74 -9.38
N LEU A 71 -10.95 -15.71 -8.17
CA LEU A 71 -12.06 -16.60 -7.81
C LEU A 71 -13.33 -16.36 -8.64
N MET A 72 -13.64 -15.10 -8.95
CA MET A 72 -14.83 -14.75 -9.77
C MET A 72 -14.66 -15.18 -11.23
N ASN A 73 -13.45 -15.08 -11.76
CA ASN A 73 -13.12 -15.44 -13.13
C ASN A 73 -13.08 -16.96 -13.31
N ASP A 74 -12.29 -17.66 -12.50
CA ASP A 74 -11.98 -19.08 -12.70
C ASP A 74 -13.05 -20.01 -12.12
N LYS A 75 -13.79 -19.53 -11.11
CA LYS A 75 -14.85 -20.27 -10.40
C LYS A 75 -14.44 -21.71 -10.06
N PRO A 76 -13.30 -21.89 -9.35
CA PRO A 76 -12.77 -23.21 -9.06
C PRO A 76 -13.72 -24.02 -8.18
N LYS A 77 -13.76 -25.34 -8.38
CA LYS A 77 -14.56 -26.27 -7.55
C LYS A 77 -14.10 -26.29 -6.09
N GLU A 78 -12.80 -26.07 -5.86
CA GLU A 78 -12.16 -26.08 -4.54
C GLU A 78 -11.44 -24.73 -4.29
N PRO A 79 -12.17 -23.68 -3.85
CA PRO A 79 -11.63 -22.31 -3.77
C PRO A 79 -10.43 -22.17 -2.83
N LYS A 80 -10.43 -22.89 -1.70
CA LYS A 80 -9.33 -22.80 -0.73
C LYS A 80 -8.03 -23.35 -1.30
N SER A 81 -8.08 -24.54 -1.89
CA SER A 81 -6.91 -25.17 -2.49
C SER A 81 -6.37 -24.33 -3.65
N PHE A 82 -7.26 -23.76 -4.47
CA PHE A 82 -6.88 -22.82 -5.52
C PHE A 82 -6.14 -21.60 -4.96
N LEU A 83 -6.68 -20.92 -3.94
CA LEU A 83 -6.03 -19.75 -3.35
C LEU A 83 -4.67 -20.08 -2.72
N VAL A 84 -4.53 -21.25 -2.08
CA VAL A 84 -3.25 -21.71 -1.53
C VAL A 84 -2.22 -21.85 -2.64
N GLU A 85 -2.58 -22.50 -3.75
CA GLU A 85 -1.67 -22.65 -4.90
C GLU A 85 -1.24 -21.29 -5.48
N GLN A 86 -2.16 -20.33 -5.60
CA GLN A 86 -1.83 -18.99 -6.10
C GLN A 86 -0.86 -18.26 -5.17
N LEU A 87 -1.11 -18.30 -3.85
CA LEU A 87 -0.22 -17.68 -2.87
C LEU A 87 1.16 -18.35 -2.81
N GLU A 88 1.22 -19.69 -2.92
CA GLU A 88 2.48 -20.43 -2.98
C GLU A 88 3.29 -20.05 -4.22
N ARG A 89 2.61 -19.93 -5.38
CA ARG A 89 3.22 -19.48 -6.63
C ARG A 89 3.82 -18.07 -6.50
N MET A 90 3.07 -17.12 -5.94
CA MET A 90 3.56 -15.76 -5.70
C MET A 90 4.73 -15.72 -4.71
N ASN A 91 4.68 -16.54 -3.65
CA ASN A 91 5.73 -16.58 -2.64
C ASN A 91 7.04 -17.22 -3.14
N ALA A 92 6.95 -18.12 -4.14
CA ALA A 92 8.08 -18.80 -4.75
C ALA A 92 8.88 -17.93 -5.74
N VAL A 93 8.35 -16.76 -6.14
CA VAL A 93 9.06 -15.88 -7.07
C VAL A 93 10.28 -15.25 -6.40
N LYS A 94 11.43 -15.25 -7.11
CA LYS A 94 12.71 -14.72 -6.60
C LYS A 94 12.66 -13.23 -6.31
N ASP A 95 12.15 -12.45 -7.27
CA ASP A 95 12.00 -11.00 -7.10
C ASP A 95 10.56 -10.66 -6.77
N ARG A 96 10.28 -10.59 -5.47
CA ARG A 96 8.96 -10.24 -4.94
C ARG A 96 8.54 -8.80 -5.23
N THR A 97 9.48 -7.95 -5.60
CA THR A 97 9.23 -6.53 -5.92
C THR A 97 8.94 -6.30 -7.39
N SER A 98 9.14 -7.32 -8.23
CA SER A 98 8.88 -7.22 -9.66
C SER A 98 7.38 -7.06 -9.94
N PRO A 99 6.99 -6.05 -10.74
CA PRO A 99 5.60 -5.89 -11.17
C PRO A 99 5.12 -7.05 -12.06
N LEU A 100 6.05 -7.82 -12.65
CA LEU A 100 5.75 -8.95 -13.54
C LEU A 100 5.14 -10.15 -12.81
N ASN A 101 5.20 -10.20 -11.48
CA ASN A 101 4.62 -11.27 -10.68
C ASN A 101 3.09 -11.37 -10.83
N PHE A 102 2.46 -10.32 -11.35
CA PHE A 102 1.02 -10.22 -11.58
C PHE A 102 0.62 -10.48 -13.05
N PHE A 103 1.58 -10.80 -13.91
CA PHE A 103 1.33 -11.03 -15.33
C PHE A 103 1.74 -12.45 -15.71
N SER A 104 0.79 -13.19 -16.26
CA SER A 104 1.04 -14.42 -17.00
C SER A 104 1.55 -14.11 -18.42
N ASP A 105 2.16 -15.11 -19.06
CA ASP A 105 2.60 -15.00 -20.45
C ASP A 105 1.46 -14.66 -21.42
N ASP A 106 0.24 -15.15 -21.14
CA ASP A 106 -0.97 -14.91 -21.93
C ASP A 106 -1.50 -13.48 -21.75
N GLU A 107 -1.38 -12.92 -20.55
CA GLU A 107 -1.73 -11.52 -20.28
C GLU A 107 -0.76 -10.56 -20.96
N ILE A 108 0.52 -10.91 -21.02
CA ILE A 108 1.53 -10.16 -21.79
C ILE A 108 1.21 -10.21 -23.29
N ASP A 109 0.79 -11.37 -23.81
CA ASP A 109 0.36 -11.50 -25.21
C ASP A 109 -0.89 -10.66 -25.50
N THR A 110 -1.85 -10.68 -24.58
CA THR A 110 -3.07 -9.88 -24.68
C THR A 110 -2.78 -8.39 -24.64
N LEU A 111 -1.92 -7.94 -23.73
CA LEU A 111 -1.47 -6.56 -23.65
C LEU A 111 -0.81 -6.12 -24.96
N PHE A 112 0.13 -6.91 -25.48
CA PHE A 112 0.76 -6.62 -26.77
C PHE A 112 -0.30 -6.46 -27.86
N ALA A 113 -1.27 -7.38 -27.93
CA ALA A 113 -2.34 -7.34 -28.92
C ALA A 113 -3.28 -6.12 -28.77
N MET A 114 -3.42 -5.54 -27.57
CA MET A 114 -4.17 -4.30 -27.34
C MET A 114 -3.47 -3.08 -27.93
N TYR A 115 -2.14 -3.04 -27.90
CA TYR A 115 -1.36 -1.94 -28.47
C TYR A 115 -1.07 -2.14 -29.97
N ASP A 116 -0.93 -3.39 -30.44
CA ASP A 116 -0.75 -3.74 -31.86
C ASP A 116 -2.11 -3.89 -32.58
N VAL A 117 -2.79 -2.76 -32.73
CA VAL A 117 -4.08 -2.68 -33.44
C VAL A 117 -3.91 -2.95 -34.94
N SER A 118 -2.78 -2.54 -35.51
CA SER A 118 -2.48 -2.69 -36.95
C SER A 118 -2.05 -4.11 -37.33
N LYS A 119 -1.70 -4.97 -36.35
CA LYS A 119 -1.16 -6.33 -36.57
C LYS A 119 0.13 -6.33 -37.38
N GLN A 120 0.91 -5.27 -37.23
CA GLN A 120 2.21 -5.09 -37.90
C GLN A 120 3.36 -4.95 -36.91
N GLY A 121 3.07 -5.07 -35.60
CA GLY A 121 4.01 -4.81 -34.52
C GLY A 121 3.94 -3.38 -34.01
N LEU A 122 4.53 -3.16 -32.84
CA LEU A 122 4.44 -1.90 -32.11
C LEU A 122 5.40 -0.85 -32.68
N THR A 123 4.94 0.40 -32.78
CA THR A 123 5.85 1.55 -32.88
C THR A 123 6.62 1.73 -31.58
N LYS A 124 7.64 2.58 -31.59
CA LYS A 124 8.45 2.89 -30.41
C LYS A 124 7.60 3.45 -29.27
N GLU A 125 6.67 4.34 -29.60
CA GLU A 125 5.75 4.96 -28.65
C GLU A 125 4.79 3.91 -28.06
N GLN A 126 4.20 3.06 -28.90
CA GLN A 126 3.31 1.99 -28.45
C GLN A 126 4.05 0.98 -27.56
N CYS A 127 5.28 0.61 -27.93
CA CYS A 127 6.13 -0.26 -27.12
C CYS A 127 6.46 0.37 -25.76
N ARG A 128 6.75 1.67 -25.72
CA ARG A 128 6.98 2.41 -24.48
C ARG A 128 5.75 2.40 -23.58
N GLU A 129 4.58 2.69 -24.13
CA GLU A 129 3.32 2.70 -23.38
C GLU A 129 2.97 1.31 -22.85
N ALA A 130 3.14 0.26 -23.66
CA ALA A 130 2.94 -1.12 -23.22
C ALA A 130 3.88 -1.52 -22.06
N LEU A 131 5.16 -1.14 -22.12
CA LEU A 131 6.11 -1.38 -21.02
C LEU A 131 5.73 -0.58 -19.75
N ASN A 132 5.25 0.65 -19.91
CA ASN A 132 4.75 1.44 -18.78
C ASN A 132 3.56 0.77 -18.10
N ALA A 133 2.63 0.20 -18.88
CA ALA A 133 1.44 -0.47 -18.38
C ALA A 133 1.74 -1.69 -17.49
N ILE A 134 2.87 -2.37 -17.71
CA ILE A 134 3.34 -3.51 -16.89
C ILE A 134 4.39 -3.10 -15.84
N GLY A 135 4.52 -1.79 -15.57
CA GLY A 135 5.40 -1.28 -14.52
C GLY A 135 6.89 -1.30 -14.87
N LEU A 136 7.25 -1.28 -16.16
CA LEU A 136 8.63 -1.29 -16.65
C LEU A 136 9.06 0.04 -17.32
N PRO A 137 8.89 1.22 -16.67
CA PRO A 137 9.12 2.50 -17.33
C PRO A 137 10.59 2.79 -17.65
N LYS A 138 11.52 2.03 -17.08
CA LYS A 138 12.98 2.21 -17.23
C LYS A 138 13.59 1.32 -18.31
N VAL A 139 12.83 0.38 -18.88
CA VAL A 139 13.34 -0.49 -19.95
C VAL A 139 13.58 0.34 -21.21
N GLU A 140 14.70 0.11 -21.88
CA GLU A 140 15.03 0.77 -23.14
C GLU A 140 14.22 0.16 -24.28
N VAL A 141 13.67 1.03 -25.13
CA VAL A 141 12.88 0.60 -26.29
C VAL A 141 13.80 0.63 -27.52
N PRO A 142 13.83 -0.42 -28.36
CA PRO A 142 14.60 -0.43 -29.59
C PRO A 142 14.24 0.74 -30.51
N GLU A 143 15.25 1.32 -31.17
CA GLU A 143 15.04 2.30 -32.24
C GLU A 143 14.50 1.65 -33.53
N ALA A 144 14.72 0.34 -33.70
CA ALA A 144 14.22 -0.43 -34.83
C ALA A 144 12.75 -0.80 -34.60
N THR A 145 11.85 -0.18 -35.37
CA THR A 145 10.42 -0.47 -35.42
C THR A 145 10.03 -1.06 -36.78
N PRO A 146 8.98 -1.90 -36.86
CA PRO A 146 8.07 -2.29 -35.79
C PRO A 146 8.63 -3.40 -34.89
N VAL A 147 8.27 -3.37 -33.60
CA VAL A 147 8.64 -4.38 -32.60
C VAL A 147 7.57 -5.48 -32.59
N ASP A 148 7.93 -6.69 -33.00
CA ASP A 148 7.03 -7.84 -32.94
C ASP A 148 6.89 -8.40 -31.51
N LEU A 149 5.94 -9.32 -31.31
CA LEU A 149 5.66 -9.91 -30.00
C LEU A 149 6.90 -10.57 -29.37
N LYS A 150 7.72 -11.22 -30.19
CA LYS A 150 8.91 -11.93 -29.73
C LYS A 150 9.96 -10.93 -29.25
N ALA A 151 10.19 -9.86 -30.02
CA ALA A 151 11.09 -8.78 -29.66
C ALA A 151 10.59 -8.04 -28.41
N PHE A 152 9.28 -7.79 -28.30
CA PHE A 152 8.67 -7.19 -27.12
C PHE A 152 8.89 -8.04 -25.86
N LYS A 153 8.58 -9.34 -25.91
CA LYS A 153 8.83 -10.27 -24.81
C LYS A 153 10.31 -10.35 -24.41
N ALA A 154 11.23 -10.18 -25.36
CA ALA A 154 12.67 -10.14 -25.06
C ALA A 154 13.11 -8.87 -24.29
N LEU A 155 12.32 -7.79 -24.31
CA LEU A 155 12.58 -6.58 -23.52
C LEU A 155 12.13 -6.74 -22.06
N ILE A 156 11.22 -7.67 -21.80
CA ILE A 156 10.67 -7.91 -20.47
C ILE A 156 11.71 -8.77 -19.72
N PRO A 157 12.29 -8.26 -18.62
CA PRO A 157 13.21 -9.06 -17.82
C PRO A 157 12.47 -10.29 -17.30
N SER A 158 13.03 -11.47 -17.50
CA SER A 158 12.40 -12.71 -17.03
C SER A 158 12.28 -12.65 -15.51
N ALA A 159 11.06 -12.62 -14.99
CA ALA A 159 10.82 -12.93 -13.59
C ALA A 159 10.96 -14.46 -13.40
N LEU A 160 12.20 -14.97 -13.44
CA LEU A 160 12.53 -16.38 -13.21
C LEU A 160 13.51 -16.58 -12.04
#